data_AF-A0A958DK10-F1
#
_entry.id   AF-A0A958DK10-F1
#
_cell.length_a   1.000
_cell.length_b   1.000
_cell.length_c   1.000
_cell.angle_alpha   90.00
_cell.angle_beta   90.00
_cell.angle_gamma   90.00
#
_symmetry.space_group_name_H-M   'P 1'
#
loop_
_entity.id
_entity.type
_entity.pdbx_description
1 polymer ?
#
loop_
_entity_poly.entity_id
_entity_poly.type
_entity_poly.pdbx_seq_one_letter_code
_entity_poly.pdbx_strand_id
1 'polypeptide(L)'
;IILILDACYSSAVMPGSVLETNRYFMIDERYYRAPNGRTAIVACPVEAKLREDRRLENGIFTHYLLKGLRGGAAEPGGAEVSIDSLMAYLRLHLPGFLPPPGRFGNEFERIVLTRPRSAAPTPPLSLEAVGDAGVAASFRPLDNPVAPFEPFIDHLIHHISSADAEADYEKVLLEGICRASQAQFALLLRRGEGQRWAARAINSSALGQASLSAYSEKILPLVATVLQQHELFSTAHTGLCSTPAPEGAHPLHTAIIPLRREDPGEILVVAGLPEHPALLNDVYAEILKAVYVSSYDLSTLNAEIIEAGIYDRLRRQFGFLPLSMYERRFELFTRRLQQMAIYFQPIVFLDEEKPHITRWEALARDPENLRSPKDLFYAAELWGRRFLIELDQHFIELAVERYREATSQTPGMRRIADQLPISVNVYPESLIRVAYYEKLREILSEKRRILGQRLYLEISEKRPIPPVEKGSGLFQFVEDKSFEGVLKKYIRDFQIEFAIDDFGVEHASISRLLKVYPNNVKIDREILKSDAVYYAIRFILDFVKTVSIEQSFRNPTIVLEGFDFAISRKVDLRKLYDIGLRYIQGYLSGEPGPDLVRLERDYDELIRALLKK
;
A
#
# COMPACT_ATOMS: atom_id res chain seq x y z
N ILE A 1 16.73 27.26 -5.81
CA ILE A 1 15.55 26.77 -5.05
C ILE A 1 16.00 26.49 -3.63
N ILE A 2 15.20 26.89 -2.63
CA ILE A 2 15.52 26.65 -1.22
C ILE A 2 14.44 25.77 -0.61
N LEU A 3 14.83 24.62 -0.09
CA LEU A 3 13.96 23.71 0.66
C LEU A 3 14.25 23.88 2.15
N ILE A 4 13.21 23.94 2.98
CA ILE A 4 13.36 23.95 4.43
C ILE A 4 12.48 22.84 5.00
N LEU A 5 13.09 21.91 5.74
CA LEU A 5 12.44 20.71 6.26
C LEU A 5 12.41 20.74 7.78
N ASP A 6 11.29 21.18 8.35
CA ASP A 6 10.98 21.06 9.78
C ASP A 6 10.20 19.76 10.06
N ALA A 7 10.91 18.65 10.10
CA ALA A 7 10.35 17.33 10.41
C ALA A 7 11.35 16.46 11.17
N CYS A 8 10.84 15.52 11.97
CA CYS A 8 11.68 14.48 12.58
C CYS A 8 12.41 13.70 11.47
N TYR A 9 13.67 13.34 11.72
CA TYR A 9 14.50 12.60 10.77
C TYR A 9 14.66 13.31 9.42
N SER A 10 14.61 14.64 9.38
CA SER A 10 14.58 15.44 8.14
C SER A 10 15.81 15.27 7.25
N SER A 11 16.93 14.76 7.75
CA SER A 11 18.09 14.37 6.93
C SER A 11 18.09 12.93 6.45
N ALA A 12 17.15 12.07 6.89
CA ALA A 12 17.00 10.72 6.35
C ALA A 12 16.58 10.71 4.87
N VAL A 13 16.06 11.83 4.38
CA VAL A 13 15.68 12.05 2.97
C VAL A 13 16.83 12.61 2.12
N MET A 14 18.05 12.69 2.68
CA MET A 14 19.30 13.15 2.02
C MET A 14 20.17 11.94 1.61
N PRO A 15 20.99 12.06 0.55
CA PRO A 15 21.82 10.96 0.06
C PRO A 15 22.98 10.65 1.03
N GLY A 16 23.29 9.36 1.20
CA GLY A 16 24.38 8.88 2.07
C GLY A 16 23.99 8.67 3.55
N SER A 17 22.70 8.69 3.90
CA SER A 17 22.23 8.35 5.24
C SER A 17 22.18 6.82 5.44
N VAL A 18 22.65 6.34 6.59
CA VAL A 18 22.91 4.91 6.92
C VAL A 18 21.62 4.07 7.05
N LEU A 19 20.44 4.70 6.98
CA LEU A 19 19.14 4.02 6.96
C LEU A 19 18.73 3.74 5.51
N GLU A 20 19.38 2.76 4.88
CA GLU A 20 19.13 2.28 3.50
C GLU A 20 17.75 1.58 3.29
N THR A 21 16.75 1.85 4.14
CA THR A 21 15.47 1.10 4.09
C THR A 21 14.36 1.79 3.28
N ASN A 22 14.52 3.06 2.86
CA ASN A 22 13.55 3.74 1.99
C ASN A 22 14.21 4.31 0.72
N ARG A 23 13.87 3.75 -0.45
CA ARG A 23 14.44 4.10 -1.78
C ARG A 23 13.95 5.43 -2.37
N TYR A 24 13.41 6.34 -1.58
CA TYR A 24 12.90 7.64 -2.06
C TYR A 24 13.60 8.79 -1.33
N PHE A 25 14.74 9.21 -1.85
CA PHE A 25 15.39 10.46 -1.42
C PHE A 25 14.62 11.63 -2.02
N MET A 26 14.22 12.62 -1.22
CA MET A 26 13.68 13.89 -1.75
C MET A 26 14.76 14.71 -2.47
N ILE A 27 16.04 14.45 -2.14
CA ILE A 27 17.22 15.13 -2.66
C ILE A 27 18.22 14.05 -3.10
N ASP A 28 18.48 13.94 -4.40
CA ASP A 28 19.39 12.96 -4.99
C ASP A 28 20.61 13.64 -5.66
N GLU A 29 21.52 12.86 -6.25
CA GLU A 29 22.66 13.37 -7.03
C GLU A 29 22.27 14.42 -8.08
N ARG A 30 21.06 14.36 -8.65
CA ARG A 30 20.57 15.34 -9.64
C ARG A 30 20.22 16.68 -8.99
N TYR A 31 19.78 16.69 -7.74
CA TYR A 31 19.59 17.91 -6.97
C TYR A 31 20.91 18.68 -6.79
N TYR A 32 22.03 17.97 -6.60
CA TYR A 32 23.37 18.56 -6.47
C TYR A 32 23.99 18.97 -7.83
N ARG A 33 23.66 18.24 -8.89
CA ARG A 33 24.13 18.50 -10.26
C ARG A 33 23.28 19.51 -11.04
N ALA A 34 22.18 20.00 -10.46
CA ALA A 34 21.30 20.95 -11.12
C ALA A 34 22.05 22.26 -11.45
N PRO A 35 21.95 22.79 -12.68
CA PRO A 35 22.65 24.01 -13.09
C PRO A 35 22.13 25.28 -12.38
N ASN A 36 20.92 25.20 -11.80
CA ASN A 36 20.30 26.29 -11.04
C ASN A 36 20.43 25.96 -9.55
N GLY A 37 21.25 26.70 -8.79
CA GLY A 37 21.57 26.45 -7.37
C GLY A 37 20.46 25.83 -6.52
N ARG A 38 20.77 24.65 -5.99
CA ARG A 38 19.99 23.72 -5.15
C ARG A 38 20.34 23.76 -3.66
N THR A 39 19.59 24.36 -2.73
CA THR A 39 19.92 24.26 -1.28
C THR A 39 18.75 23.79 -0.42
N ALA A 40 19.04 22.89 0.52
CA ALA A 40 18.12 22.43 1.54
C ALA A 40 18.66 22.69 2.95
N ILE A 41 17.79 23.21 3.82
CA ILE A 41 18.01 23.36 5.26
C ILE A 41 17.16 22.30 5.96
N VAL A 42 17.78 21.45 6.75
CA VAL A 42 17.10 20.41 7.52
C VAL A 42 17.16 20.73 9.01
N ALA A 43 16.06 20.49 9.70
CA ALA A 43 15.96 20.80 11.12
C ALA A 43 16.70 19.81 12.02
N CYS A 44 16.92 18.55 11.60
CA CYS A 44 17.64 17.56 12.40
C CYS A 44 18.39 16.45 11.62
N PRO A 45 19.38 15.79 12.26
CA PRO A 45 20.07 14.58 11.80
C PRO A 45 19.16 13.35 11.65
N VAL A 46 19.69 12.32 10.97
CA VAL A 46 18.96 11.14 10.47
C VAL A 46 18.27 10.35 11.58
N GLU A 47 18.84 10.36 12.79
CA GLU A 47 18.37 9.59 13.93
C GLU A 47 17.61 10.43 14.97
N ALA A 48 17.42 11.72 14.70
CA ALA A 48 16.97 12.67 15.71
C ALA A 48 15.51 13.11 15.51
N LYS A 49 14.81 13.27 16.64
CA LYS A 49 13.44 13.79 16.68
C LYS A 49 13.45 15.27 17.04
N LEU A 50 12.54 16.02 16.41
CA LEU A 50 12.26 17.41 16.77
C LEU A 50 11.21 17.47 17.87
N ARG A 51 11.13 18.63 18.52
CA ARG A 51 10.17 18.90 19.60
C ARG A 51 9.39 20.16 19.28
N GLU A 52 8.13 20.14 19.66
CA GLU A 52 7.23 21.28 19.61
C GLU A 52 7.07 21.88 21.01
N ASP A 53 6.90 23.20 21.09
CA ASP A 53 6.51 23.88 22.31
C ASP A 53 5.24 24.68 22.04
N ARG A 54 4.14 24.31 22.72
CA ARG A 54 2.83 24.95 22.57
C ARG A 54 2.83 26.45 22.85
N ARG A 55 3.83 26.96 23.60
CA ARG A 55 3.95 28.40 23.89
C ARG A 55 4.51 29.21 22.74
N LEU A 56 5.13 28.58 21.74
CA LEU A 56 5.81 29.24 20.63
C LEU A 56 4.93 29.34 19.37
N GLU A 57 3.70 28.81 19.42
CA GLU A 57 2.73 28.75 18.30
C GLU A 57 3.25 28.02 17.04
N ASN A 58 4.48 27.51 17.07
CA ASN A 58 5.19 26.81 16.00
C ASN A 58 6.10 25.72 16.61
N GLY A 59 6.64 24.83 15.77
CA GLY A 59 7.76 23.98 16.15
C GLY A 59 8.96 24.83 16.64
N ILE A 60 9.75 24.32 17.60
CA ILE A 60 10.87 25.09 18.17
C ILE A 60 11.84 25.51 17.06
N PHE A 61 12.11 24.63 16.09
CA PHE A 61 12.94 24.96 14.93
C PHE A 61 12.33 26.08 14.07
N THR A 62 11.08 25.93 13.62
CA THR A 62 10.37 26.96 12.84
C THR A 62 10.33 28.31 13.56
N HIS A 63 10.16 28.33 14.89
CA HIS A 63 10.17 29.57 15.66
C HIS A 63 11.48 30.35 15.52
N TYR A 64 12.63 29.68 15.72
CA TYR A 64 13.93 30.33 15.58
C TYR A 64 14.27 30.65 14.12
N LEU A 65 13.84 29.81 13.18
CA LEU A 65 13.96 30.08 11.74
C LEU A 65 13.29 31.41 11.37
N LEU A 66 12.03 31.60 11.78
CA LEU A 66 11.27 32.82 11.52
C LEU A 66 11.90 34.04 12.20
N LYS A 67 12.39 33.91 13.44
CA LYS A 67 13.11 34.99 14.13
C LYS A 67 14.39 35.39 13.39
N GLY A 68 15.16 34.41 12.92
CA GLY A 68 16.37 34.65 12.13
C GLY A 68 16.05 35.41 10.83
N LEU A 69 15.09 34.92 10.06
CA LEU A 69 14.64 35.54 8.80
C LEU A 69 14.07 36.95 8.99
N ARG A 70 13.47 37.26 10.14
CA ARG A 70 12.93 38.60 10.48
C ARG A 70 14.01 39.60 10.92
N GLY A 71 15.28 39.20 10.98
CA GLY A 71 16.40 40.08 11.30
C GLY A 71 17.27 39.64 12.46
N GLY A 72 16.91 38.58 13.19
CA GLY A 72 17.81 38.00 14.19
C GLY A 72 19.12 37.48 13.59
N ALA A 73 19.10 37.11 12.31
CA ALA A 73 20.25 36.63 11.55
C ALA A 73 20.83 37.66 10.57
N ALA A 74 20.57 38.96 10.78
CA ALA A 74 21.09 40.00 9.89
C ALA A 74 22.63 40.10 9.96
N GLU A 75 23.28 40.25 8.81
CA GLU A 75 24.74 40.34 8.71
C GLU A 75 25.30 41.68 9.21
N PRO A 76 26.52 41.71 9.77
CA PRO A 76 27.16 42.96 10.19
C PRO A 76 27.35 43.91 9.00
N GLY A 77 26.80 45.12 9.08
CA GLY A 77 26.96 46.16 8.05
C GLY A 77 25.94 46.12 6.90
N GLY A 78 24.98 45.20 6.92
CA GLY A 78 23.92 45.10 5.93
C GLY A 78 22.60 44.65 6.54
N ALA A 79 21.50 45.16 6.00
CA ALA A 79 20.14 44.73 6.38
C ALA A 79 19.76 43.39 5.74
N GLU A 80 20.71 42.49 5.44
CA GLU A 80 20.50 41.24 4.70
C GLU A 80 20.63 40.02 5.62
N VAL A 81 19.77 39.02 5.41
CA VAL A 81 19.91 37.68 6.00
C VAL A 81 20.25 36.74 4.87
N SER A 82 21.45 36.15 4.88
CA SER A 82 21.84 35.09 3.95
C SER A 82 21.53 33.70 4.51
N ILE A 83 21.69 32.66 3.69
CA ILE A 83 21.64 31.28 4.20
C ILE A 83 22.74 31.06 5.26
N ASP A 84 23.94 31.60 5.05
CA ASP A 84 25.06 31.45 5.98
C ASP A 84 24.77 32.11 7.33
N SER A 85 24.28 33.35 7.31
CA SER A 85 23.94 34.09 8.52
C SER A 85 22.76 33.45 9.27
N LEU A 86 21.76 32.94 8.53
CA LEU A 86 20.64 32.20 9.11
C LEU A 86 21.08 30.88 9.75
N MET A 87 21.96 30.11 9.10
CA MET A 87 22.47 28.86 9.65
C MET A 87 23.33 29.09 10.90
N ALA A 88 24.15 30.15 10.90
CA ALA A 88 24.92 30.56 12.08
C ALA A 88 23.98 30.96 13.24
N TYR A 89 22.95 31.76 12.96
CA TYR A 89 21.95 32.15 13.94
C TYR A 89 21.23 30.94 14.54
N LEU A 90 20.76 30.01 13.69
CA LEU A 90 20.05 28.80 14.13
C LEU A 90 20.93 27.92 15.03
N ARG A 91 22.19 27.70 14.66
CA ARG A 91 23.14 26.91 15.49
C ARG A 91 23.42 27.54 16.85
N LEU A 92 23.33 28.86 16.94
CA LEU A 92 23.58 29.59 18.18
C LEU A 92 22.34 29.69 19.09
N HIS A 93 21.14 29.83 18.51
CA HIS A 93 19.93 30.16 19.25
C HIS A 93 18.98 28.98 19.48
N LEU A 94 19.15 27.88 18.75
CA LEU A 94 18.40 26.65 19.05
C LEU A 94 18.82 26.11 20.43
N PRO A 95 17.86 25.68 21.27
CA PRO A 95 18.18 25.08 22.56
C PRO A 95 19.10 23.87 22.42
N GLY A 96 20.13 23.75 23.27
CA GLY A 96 21.16 22.70 23.15
C GLY A 96 20.67 21.25 23.32
N PHE A 97 19.42 21.03 23.73
CA PHE A 97 18.80 19.70 23.72
C PHE A 97 18.21 19.31 22.36
N LEU A 98 18.06 20.25 21.43
CA LEU A 98 17.71 19.97 20.05
C LEU A 98 18.97 19.63 19.26
N PRO A 99 18.87 18.69 18.33
CA PRO A 99 19.99 18.37 17.47
C PRO A 99 20.29 19.55 16.51
N PRO A 100 21.54 19.68 16.04
CA PRO A 100 21.92 20.80 15.19
C PRO A 100 21.29 20.68 13.79
N PRO A 101 20.89 21.81 13.18
CA PRO A 101 20.36 21.82 11.83
C PRO A 101 21.47 21.62 10.78
N GLY A 102 21.09 21.01 9.67
CA GLY A 102 21.97 20.69 8.54
C GLY A 102 21.67 21.56 7.32
N ARG A 103 22.66 21.67 6.43
CA ARG A 103 22.51 22.27 5.09
C ARG A 103 23.11 21.32 4.06
N PHE A 104 22.39 21.10 2.98
CA PHE A 104 22.75 20.18 1.90
C PHE A 104 22.45 20.84 0.55
N GLY A 105 23.33 20.69 -0.43
CA GLY A 105 23.11 21.23 -1.77
C GLY A 105 24.37 21.75 -2.45
N ASN A 106 24.19 22.35 -3.63
CA ASN A 106 25.25 23.02 -4.37
C ASN A 106 24.86 24.48 -4.64
N GLU A 107 25.75 25.38 -4.28
CA GLU A 107 25.56 26.83 -4.38
C GLU A 107 26.57 27.41 -5.33
N PHE A 108 26.07 28.08 -6.36
CA PHE A 108 26.91 28.73 -7.36
C PHE A 108 27.25 30.18 -6.96
N GLU A 109 26.42 30.82 -6.12
CA GLU A 109 26.57 32.21 -5.67
C GLU A 109 25.95 32.43 -4.28
N ARG A 110 26.26 33.57 -3.63
CA ARG A 110 25.70 33.99 -2.32
C ARG A 110 24.18 34.15 -2.39
N ILE A 111 23.44 33.45 -1.52
CA ILE A 111 21.98 33.50 -1.48
C ILE A 111 21.49 34.37 -0.31
N VAL A 112 20.85 35.51 -0.63
CA VAL A 112 20.15 36.38 0.33
C VAL A 112 18.69 35.96 0.44
N LEU A 113 18.24 35.67 1.66
CA LEU A 113 16.89 35.20 1.97
C LEU A 113 15.92 36.35 2.22
N THR A 114 16.32 37.34 3.02
CA THR A 114 15.49 38.49 3.37
C THR A 114 16.33 39.76 3.53
N ARG A 115 15.67 40.92 3.44
CA ARG A 115 16.26 42.24 3.75
C ARG A 115 15.48 42.97 4.85
N PRO A 116 15.59 42.57 6.13
CA PRO A 116 14.86 43.20 7.22
C PRO A 116 15.24 44.68 7.40
N ARG A 117 14.25 45.59 7.36
CA ARG A 117 14.51 47.04 7.55
C ARG A 117 15.15 47.30 8.92
N SER A 118 16.26 48.05 8.93
CA SER A 118 16.99 48.48 10.13
C SER A 118 16.03 49.11 11.15
N ALA A 119 15.85 48.45 12.31
CA ALA A 119 15.14 49.04 13.44
C ALA A 119 16.07 50.03 14.15
N ALA A 120 15.92 51.32 13.87
CA ALA A 120 16.31 52.34 14.85
C ALA A 120 15.37 52.23 16.07
N PRO A 121 15.82 52.54 17.30
CA PRO A 121 14.94 52.56 18.45
C PRO A 121 13.97 53.74 18.32
N THR A 122 12.77 53.48 17.80
CA THR A 122 11.66 54.42 17.79
C THR A 122 11.17 54.59 19.24
N PRO A 123 10.89 55.82 19.73
CA PRO A 123 10.18 55.99 21.01
C PRO A 123 8.85 55.20 20.96
N PRO A 124 8.30 54.77 22.11
CA PRO A 124 7.13 53.91 22.13
C PRO A 124 5.98 54.61 21.40
N LEU A 125 5.68 54.11 20.20
CA LEU A 125 4.50 54.48 19.44
C LEU A 125 3.30 53.91 20.18
N SER A 126 2.52 54.77 20.84
CA SER A 126 1.15 54.46 21.20
C SER A 126 0.36 54.32 19.90
N LEU A 127 0.02 53.10 19.53
CA LEU A 127 -0.92 52.82 18.45
C LEU A 127 -2.33 52.83 19.04
N GLU A 128 -3.11 53.86 18.73
CA GLU A 128 -4.55 53.69 18.64
C GLU A 128 -4.82 52.71 17.50
N ALA A 129 -5.75 51.77 17.74
CA ALA A 129 -6.12 50.74 16.79
C ALA A 129 -6.64 51.37 15.50
N VAL A 130 -5.79 51.46 14.48
CA VAL A 130 -6.23 51.63 13.10
C VAL A 130 -6.82 50.29 12.69
N GLY A 131 -8.11 50.32 12.34
CA GLY A 131 -8.89 49.17 11.92
C GLY A 131 -8.15 48.32 10.89
N ASP A 132 -8.39 47.02 11.02
CA ASP A 132 -7.88 45.89 10.28
C ASP A 132 -7.78 46.16 8.76
N ALA A 133 -6.68 46.77 8.32
CA ALA A 133 -6.29 46.76 6.92
C ALA A 133 -5.65 45.40 6.66
N GLY A 134 -6.51 44.39 6.51
CA GLY A 134 -6.17 42.99 6.32
C GLY A 134 -5.22 42.81 5.13
N VAL A 135 -3.92 42.74 5.41
CA VAL A 135 -2.99 42.00 4.56
C VAL A 135 -3.19 40.53 4.91
N ALA A 136 -4.29 39.97 4.42
CA ALA A 136 -4.49 38.54 4.41
C ALA A 136 -3.35 37.95 3.57
N ALA A 137 -2.35 37.35 4.22
CA ALA A 137 -1.41 36.50 3.52
C ALA A 137 -2.25 35.43 2.82
N SER A 138 -2.39 35.52 1.48
CA SER A 138 -3.18 34.56 0.74
C SER A 138 -2.44 33.23 0.79
N PHE A 139 -2.84 32.36 1.71
CA PHE A 139 -2.42 30.97 1.68
C PHE A 139 -3.06 30.34 0.44
N ARG A 140 -2.29 30.28 -0.66
CA ARG A 140 -2.63 29.44 -1.79
C ARG A 140 -1.94 28.09 -1.56
N PRO A 141 -2.67 27.03 -1.19
CA PRO A 141 -2.07 25.70 -1.13
C PRO A 141 -1.46 25.39 -2.50
N LEU A 142 -0.29 24.75 -2.51
CA LEU A 142 0.32 24.28 -3.75
C LEU A 142 -0.61 23.25 -4.38
N ASP A 143 -0.89 23.39 -5.67
CA ASP A 143 -1.69 22.44 -6.42
C ASP A 143 -1.02 21.06 -6.40
N ASN A 144 -1.81 20.01 -6.24
CA ASN A 144 -1.30 18.64 -6.31
C ASN A 144 -0.77 18.39 -7.74
N PRO A 145 0.48 17.93 -7.92
CA PRO A 145 1.08 17.74 -9.25
C PRO A 145 0.36 16.68 -10.11
N VAL A 146 -0.46 15.83 -9.49
CA VAL A 146 -1.27 14.81 -10.17
C VAL A 146 -2.62 15.35 -10.63
N ALA A 147 -3.16 16.40 -10.00
CA ALA A 147 -4.49 16.93 -10.31
C ALA A 147 -4.70 17.28 -11.80
N PRO A 148 -3.73 17.88 -12.51
CA PRO A 148 -3.90 18.18 -13.94
C PRO A 148 -4.11 16.96 -14.85
N PHE A 149 -3.87 15.74 -14.36
CA PHE A 149 -4.01 14.50 -15.12
C PHE A 149 -5.39 13.85 -15.02
N GLU A 150 -6.29 14.38 -14.19
CA GLU A 150 -7.63 13.82 -14.04
C GLU A 150 -8.41 13.76 -15.37
N PRO A 151 -8.48 14.83 -16.19
CA PRO A 151 -9.17 14.77 -17.48
C PRO A 151 -8.52 13.78 -18.46
N PHE A 152 -7.20 13.61 -18.37
CA PHE A 152 -6.48 12.63 -19.20
C PHE A 152 -6.89 11.20 -18.83
N ILE A 153 -6.93 10.88 -17.52
CA ILE A 153 -7.38 9.58 -17.03
C ILE A 153 -8.85 9.35 -17.44
N ASP A 154 -9.73 10.33 -17.24
CA ASP A 154 -11.15 10.22 -17.56
C ASP A 154 -11.37 9.92 -19.05
N HIS A 155 -10.71 10.66 -19.96
CA HIS A 155 -10.82 10.43 -21.40
C HIS A 155 -10.29 9.04 -21.80
N LEU A 156 -9.17 8.62 -21.20
CA LEU A 156 -8.60 7.30 -21.45
C LEU A 156 -9.56 6.19 -21.02
N ILE A 157 -10.07 6.26 -19.79
CA ILE A 157 -10.99 5.25 -19.24
C ILE A 157 -12.32 5.26 -19.96
N HIS A 158 -12.84 6.43 -20.36
CA HIS A 158 -14.04 6.53 -21.18
C HIS A 158 -13.89 5.80 -22.52
N HIS A 159 -12.74 5.99 -23.19
CA HIS A 159 -12.44 5.30 -24.44
C HIS A 159 -12.40 3.78 -24.24
N ILE A 160 -11.67 3.29 -23.23
CA ILE A 160 -11.55 1.86 -22.92
C ILE A 160 -12.93 1.26 -22.61
N SER A 161 -13.76 1.97 -21.83
CA SER A 161 -15.11 1.52 -21.46
C SER A 161 -16.07 1.44 -22.64
N SER A 162 -15.83 2.22 -23.70
CA SER A 162 -16.65 2.27 -24.91
C SER A 162 -16.26 1.25 -25.99
N ALA A 163 -15.20 0.47 -25.76
CA ALA A 163 -14.66 -0.45 -26.75
C ALA A 163 -15.49 -1.74 -26.87
N ASP A 164 -15.58 -2.27 -28.09
CA ASP A 164 -16.25 -3.54 -28.36
C ASP A 164 -15.48 -4.73 -27.75
N ALA A 165 -16.20 -5.74 -27.26
CA ALA A 165 -15.61 -6.92 -26.61
C ALA A 165 -14.71 -7.75 -27.55
N GLU A 166 -14.94 -7.69 -28.87
CA GLU A 166 -14.16 -8.38 -29.91
C GLU A 166 -12.99 -7.54 -30.45
N ALA A 167 -12.77 -6.34 -29.92
CA ALA A 167 -11.73 -5.45 -30.41
C ALA A 167 -10.32 -5.98 -30.08
N ASP A 168 -9.35 -5.59 -30.90
CA ASP A 168 -7.93 -5.82 -30.64
C ASP A 168 -7.49 -4.94 -29.45
N TYR A 169 -7.29 -5.54 -28.28
CA TYR A 169 -7.07 -4.85 -27.01
C TYR A 169 -5.84 -3.94 -27.05
N GLU A 170 -4.75 -4.37 -27.69
CA GLU A 170 -3.54 -3.57 -27.84
C GLU A 170 -3.82 -2.31 -28.64
N LYS A 171 -4.57 -2.44 -29.75
CA LYS A 171 -4.93 -1.30 -30.60
C LYS A 171 -5.87 -0.33 -29.89
N VAL A 172 -6.87 -0.84 -29.18
CA VAL A 172 -7.81 -0.01 -28.40
C VAL A 172 -7.06 0.79 -27.34
N LEU A 173 -6.16 0.15 -26.59
CA LEU A 173 -5.39 0.82 -25.54
C LEU A 173 -4.45 1.88 -26.13
N LEU A 174 -3.73 1.57 -27.21
CA LEU A 174 -2.87 2.53 -27.89
C LEU A 174 -3.66 3.70 -28.49
N GLU A 175 -4.84 3.45 -29.09
CA GLU A 175 -5.71 4.49 -29.61
C GLU A 175 -6.28 5.38 -28.50
N GLY A 176 -6.66 4.80 -27.36
CA GLY A 176 -7.08 5.54 -26.17
C GLY A 176 -5.97 6.45 -25.65
N ILE A 177 -4.74 5.95 -25.58
CA ILE A 177 -3.57 6.75 -25.19
C ILE A 177 -3.38 7.91 -26.16
N CYS A 178 -3.45 7.68 -27.47
CA CYS A 178 -3.33 8.74 -28.46
C CYS A 178 -4.40 9.80 -28.31
N ARG A 179 -5.67 9.40 -28.25
CA ARG A 179 -6.82 10.32 -28.15
C ARG A 179 -6.78 11.14 -26.87
N ALA A 180 -6.54 10.49 -25.73
CA ALA A 180 -6.48 11.16 -24.44
C ALA A 180 -5.26 12.11 -24.34
N SER A 181 -4.13 11.74 -24.92
CA SER A 181 -2.90 12.56 -24.91
C SER A 181 -2.83 13.59 -26.04
N GLN A 182 -3.80 13.57 -26.97
CA GLN A 182 -3.75 14.29 -28.26
C GLN A 182 -2.46 14.00 -29.05
N ALA A 183 -1.91 12.79 -28.90
CA ALA A 183 -0.72 12.36 -29.61
C ALA A 183 -1.07 11.90 -31.03
N GLN A 184 -0.12 12.04 -31.96
CA GLN A 184 -0.30 11.61 -33.34
C GLN A 184 -0.33 10.08 -33.46
N PHE A 185 0.55 9.38 -32.74
CA PHE A 185 0.57 7.92 -32.72
C PHE A 185 1.23 7.36 -31.46
N ALA A 186 0.94 6.09 -31.19
CA ALA A 186 1.52 5.32 -30.10
C ALA A 186 1.90 3.92 -30.60
N LEU A 187 3.01 3.41 -30.09
CA LEU A 187 3.65 2.18 -30.54
C LEU A 187 4.19 1.42 -29.33
N LEU A 188 3.92 0.12 -29.31
CA LEU A 188 4.57 -0.81 -28.40
C LEU A 188 5.73 -1.51 -29.11
N LEU A 189 6.94 -1.31 -28.63
CA LEU A 189 8.15 -2.00 -29.08
C LEU A 189 8.49 -3.14 -28.13
N ARG A 190 8.80 -4.31 -28.71
CA ARG A 190 9.29 -5.49 -27.99
C ARG A 190 10.67 -5.88 -28.50
N ARG A 191 11.57 -6.25 -27.59
CA ARG A 191 12.86 -6.83 -27.92
C ARG A 191 12.67 -8.31 -28.27
N GLY A 192 12.94 -8.67 -29.53
CA GLY A 192 12.86 -10.04 -30.03
C GLY A 192 14.19 -10.81 -29.91
N GLU A 193 14.17 -12.07 -30.36
CA GLU A 193 15.35 -12.93 -30.42
C GLU A 193 16.47 -12.26 -31.24
N GLY A 194 17.67 -12.16 -30.64
CA GLY A 194 18.82 -11.45 -31.24
C GLY A 194 18.97 -9.97 -30.88
N GLN A 195 18.35 -9.51 -29.78
CA GLN A 195 18.47 -8.13 -29.25
C GLN A 195 17.91 -7.03 -30.19
N ARG A 196 17.09 -7.40 -31.19
CA ARG A 196 16.46 -6.44 -32.11
C ARG A 196 15.11 -5.99 -31.57
N TRP A 197 14.86 -4.69 -31.61
CA TRP A 197 13.56 -4.11 -31.25
C TRP A 197 12.64 -4.11 -32.46
N ALA A 198 11.41 -4.59 -32.29
CA ALA A 198 10.37 -4.63 -33.31
C ALA A 198 9.03 -4.11 -32.77
N ALA A 199 8.19 -3.59 -33.66
CA ALA A 199 6.84 -3.18 -33.32
C ALA A 199 5.99 -4.41 -32.99
N ARG A 200 5.50 -4.47 -31.74
CA ARG A 200 4.48 -5.43 -31.29
C ARG A 200 3.10 -4.95 -31.71
N ALA A 201 2.80 -3.67 -31.44
CA ALA A 201 1.49 -3.07 -31.74
C ALA A 201 1.62 -1.60 -32.11
N ILE A 202 0.73 -1.11 -32.98
CA ILE A 202 0.60 0.30 -33.39
C ILE A 202 -0.89 0.64 -33.46
N ASN A 203 -1.27 1.87 -33.10
CA ASN A 203 -2.64 2.34 -33.29
C ASN A 203 -3.01 2.41 -34.79
N SER A 204 -4.11 1.74 -35.18
CA SER A 204 -4.50 1.50 -36.57
C SER A 204 -4.92 2.74 -37.36
N SER A 205 -5.31 3.83 -36.70
CA SER A 205 -5.84 5.05 -37.33
C SER A 205 -4.78 6.06 -37.79
N ALA A 206 -3.51 5.91 -37.39
CA ALA A 206 -2.49 6.96 -37.60
C ALA A 206 -1.51 6.75 -38.77
N LEU A 207 -1.51 5.57 -39.41
CA LEU A 207 -0.52 5.27 -40.45
C LEU A 207 -1.13 5.22 -41.85
N GLY A 208 -1.29 6.39 -42.47
CA GLY A 208 -1.12 6.49 -43.93
C GLY A 208 0.34 6.19 -44.31
N GLN A 209 0.62 5.88 -45.58
CA GLN A 209 1.98 5.54 -46.07
C GLN A 209 3.06 6.57 -45.67
N ALA A 210 2.70 7.85 -45.49
CA ALA A 210 3.62 8.93 -45.10
C ALA A 210 4.03 8.92 -43.61
N SER A 211 3.27 8.29 -42.72
CA SER A 211 3.59 8.24 -41.28
C SER A 211 4.50 7.04 -40.94
N LEU A 212 4.49 5.98 -41.77
CA LEU A 212 5.39 4.82 -41.66
C LEU A 212 6.84 5.20 -41.98
N SER A 213 7.05 6.08 -42.97
CA SER A 213 8.38 6.61 -43.29
C SER A 213 8.92 7.53 -42.18
N ALA A 214 8.08 8.39 -41.60
CA ALA A 214 8.44 9.21 -40.45
C ALA A 214 8.83 8.37 -39.22
N TYR A 215 8.12 7.26 -38.98
CA TYR A 215 8.46 6.27 -37.94
C TYR A 215 9.84 5.63 -38.19
N SER A 216 10.12 5.16 -39.41
CA SER A 216 11.39 4.52 -39.73
C SER A 216 12.58 5.48 -39.78
N GLU A 217 12.38 6.70 -40.27
CA GLU A 217 13.48 7.65 -40.52
C GLU A 217 13.83 8.52 -39.30
N LYS A 218 12.88 8.80 -38.39
CA LYS A 218 13.10 9.72 -37.27
C LYS A 218 12.99 9.08 -35.89
N ILE A 219 12.02 8.18 -35.67
CA ILE A 219 11.76 7.63 -34.33
C ILE A 219 12.70 6.47 -34.00
N LEU A 220 12.92 5.53 -34.92
CA LEU A 220 13.82 4.40 -34.68
C LEU A 220 15.26 4.84 -34.31
N PRO A 221 15.87 5.84 -34.99
CA PRO A 221 17.19 6.35 -34.59
C PRO A 221 17.18 7.02 -33.20
N LEU A 222 16.11 7.75 -32.85
CA LEU A 222 15.97 8.36 -31.53
C LEU A 222 15.89 7.29 -30.43
N VAL A 223 15.01 6.30 -30.61
CA VAL A 223 14.86 5.17 -29.68
C VAL A 223 16.17 4.40 -29.57
N ALA A 224 16.87 4.16 -30.68
CA ALA A 224 18.18 3.50 -30.68
C ALA A 224 19.24 4.31 -29.89
N THR A 225 19.26 5.63 -30.04
CA THR A 225 20.18 6.52 -29.30
C THR A 225 19.91 6.45 -27.80
N VAL A 226 18.64 6.53 -27.39
CA VAL A 226 18.22 6.46 -25.98
C VAL A 226 18.52 5.08 -25.37
N LEU A 227 18.34 4.01 -26.15
CA LEU A 227 18.69 2.65 -25.74
C LEU A 227 20.21 2.45 -25.58
N GLN A 228 21.02 3.03 -26.47
CA GLN A 228 22.49 2.93 -26.43
C GLN A 228 23.10 3.68 -25.23
N GLN A 229 22.45 4.72 -24.73
CA GLN A 229 22.91 5.47 -23.55
C GLN A 229 22.73 4.69 -22.24
N HIS A 230 22.14 3.48 -22.24
CA HIS A 230 21.87 2.63 -21.06
C HIS A 230 21.06 3.31 -19.94
N GLU A 231 20.49 4.48 -20.20
CA GLU A 231 19.84 5.33 -19.21
C GLU A 231 18.35 5.01 -19.05
N LEU A 232 17.70 4.51 -20.12
CA LEU A 232 16.24 4.32 -20.19
C LEU A 232 15.70 3.35 -19.13
N PHE A 233 16.41 2.26 -18.86
CA PHE A 233 16.02 1.27 -17.85
C PHE A 233 16.67 1.52 -16.48
N SER A 234 17.27 2.71 -16.26
CA SER A 234 17.68 3.10 -14.92
C SER A 234 16.45 3.40 -14.05
N THR A 235 16.55 3.24 -12.73
CA THR A 235 15.47 3.61 -11.78
C THR A 235 15.22 5.11 -11.71
N ALA A 236 16.14 5.94 -12.22
CA ALA A 236 16.07 7.39 -12.17
C ALA A 236 15.39 8.02 -13.39
N HIS A 237 15.24 7.28 -14.51
CA HIS A 237 14.64 7.76 -15.74
C HIS A 237 13.20 7.26 -15.91
N THR A 238 12.29 8.20 -16.11
CA THR A 238 10.87 7.93 -16.38
C THR A 238 10.56 7.80 -17.87
N GLY A 239 11.54 8.11 -18.74
CA GLY A 239 11.46 7.84 -20.17
C GLY A 239 11.02 9.03 -21.04
N LEU A 240 11.11 10.26 -20.55
CA LEU A 240 10.70 11.43 -21.35
C LEU A 240 11.86 11.95 -22.21
N CYS A 241 11.71 11.95 -23.55
CA CYS A 241 12.75 12.41 -24.48
C CYS A 241 12.18 13.41 -25.51
N SER A 242 12.40 14.71 -25.29
CA SER A 242 12.03 15.72 -26.28
C SER A 242 13.07 15.80 -27.40
N THR A 243 12.61 15.77 -28.66
CA THR A 243 13.42 16.20 -29.80
C THR A 243 13.09 17.66 -30.14
N PRO A 244 14.09 18.53 -30.37
CA PRO A 244 13.82 19.88 -30.85
C PRO A 244 13.13 19.83 -32.22
N ALA A 245 12.14 20.70 -32.44
CA ALA A 245 11.52 20.84 -33.76
C ALA A 245 12.54 21.37 -34.79
N PRO A 246 12.41 21.00 -36.08
CA PRO A 246 13.04 21.75 -37.15
C PRO A 246 12.51 23.20 -37.16
N GLU A 247 13.36 24.16 -37.53
CA GLU A 247 13.02 25.59 -37.56
C GLU A 247 11.71 25.85 -38.33
N GLY A 248 10.75 26.51 -37.67
CA GLY A 248 9.45 26.88 -38.26
C GLY A 248 8.30 25.89 -38.02
N ALA A 249 8.52 24.76 -37.33
CA ALA A 249 7.47 23.84 -36.90
C ALA A 249 7.28 23.87 -35.36
N HIS A 250 6.06 23.59 -34.88
CA HIS A 250 5.83 23.35 -33.45
C HIS A 250 6.64 22.11 -33.01
N PRO A 251 7.36 22.14 -31.88
CA PRO A 251 8.09 20.98 -31.37
C PRO A 251 7.11 19.88 -30.98
N LEU A 252 7.19 18.78 -31.72
CA LEU A 252 6.48 17.56 -31.41
C LEU A 252 7.30 16.77 -30.39
N HIS A 253 6.72 16.54 -29.22
CA HIS A 253 7.39 15.79 -28.16
C HIS A 253 7.16 14.27 -28.32
N THR A 254 8.15 13.50 -27.88
CA THR A 254 8.08 12.03 -27.85
C THR A 254 8.32 11.53 -26.42
N ALA A 255 7.45 10.67 -25.92
CA ALA A 255 7.65 9.93 -24.68
C ALA A 255 8.08 8.50 -25.03
N ILE A 256 9.16 8.01 -24.42
CA ILE A 256 9.72 6.67 -24.60
C ILE A 256 9.70 5.98 -23.24
N ILE A 257 8.60 5.30 -22.92
CA ILE A 257 8.32 4.82 -21.58
C ILE A 257 8.77 3.36 -21.45
N PRO A 258 9.72 3.03 -20.55
CA PRO A 258 10.11 1.66 -20.29
C PRO A 258 8.98 0.94 -19.54
N LEU A 259 8.45 -0.14 -20.13
CA LEU A 259 7.37 -0.95 -19.56
C LEU A 259 7.90 -2.19 -18.86
N ARG A 260 8.78 -2.95 -19.55
CA ARG A 260 9.36 -4.20 -19.07
C ARG A 260 10.86 -4.22 -19.29
N ARG A 261 11.62 -4.51 -18.23
CA ARG A 261 13.10 -4.61 -18.25
C ARG A 261 13.57 -6.02 -18.58
N GLU A 262 12.88 -7.02 -18.02
CA GLU A 262 13.21 -8.43 -18.16
C GLU A 262 12.85 -8.94 -19.55
N ASP A 263 13.58 -9.93 -20.05
CA ASP A 263 13.37 -10.45 -21.41
C ASP A 263 11.96 -11.08 -21.56
N PRO A 264 11.20 -10.73 -22.61
CA PRO A 264 11.50 -9.71 -23.62
C PRO A 264 11.29 -8.28 -23.06
N GLY A 265 12.27 -7.40 -23.29
CA GLY A 265 12.14 -5.99 -22.91
C GLY A 265 11.07 -5.28 -23.72
N GLU A 266 10.30 -4.38 -23.10
CA GLU A 266 9.21 -3.64 -23.76
C GLU A 266 9.23 -2.15 -23.47
N ILE A 267 8.93 -1.36 -24.50
CA ILE A 267 8.92 0.11 -24.48
C ILE A 267 7.67 0.61 -25.18
N LEU A 268 6.97 1.54 -24.54
CA LEU A 268 5.89 2.29 -25.16
C LEU A 268 6.43 3.62 -25.69
N VAL A 269 6.21 3.89 -26.96
CA VAL A 269 6.54 5.16 -27.60
C VAL A 269 5.26 5.92 -27.90
N VAL A 270 5.13 7.15 -27.40
CA VAL A 270 4.04 8.06 -27.72
C VAL A 270 4.62 9.30 -28.36
N ALA A 271 4.24 9.59 -29.61
CA ALA A 271 4.86 10.63 -30.42
C ALA A 271 3.85 11.64 -30.95
N GLY A 272 4.33 12.86 -31.18
CA GLY A 272 3.49 13.96 -31.62
C GLY A 272 2.64 14.55 -30.50
N LEU A 273 3.17 14.54 -29.27
CA LEU A 273 2.51 15.16 -28.12
C LEU A 273 2.55 16.70 -28.26
N PRO A 274 1.44 17.40 -27.95
CA PRO A 274 1.42 18.86 -27.96
C PRO A 274 2.37 19.45 -26.90
N GLU A 275 2.79 20.70 -27.07
CA GLU A 275 3.52 21.48 -26.04
C GLU A 275 2.61 21.76 -24.84
N HIS A 276 2.32 20.74 -24.03
CA HIS A 276 1.66 20.91 -22.75
C HIS A 276 2.62 20.50 -21.63
N PRO A 277 3.13 21.45 -20.82
CA PRO A 277 4.08 21.17 -19.74
C PRO A 277 3.57 20.14 -18.72
N ALA A 278 2.24 20.03 -18.58
CA ALA A 278 1.63 19.07 -17.66
C ALA A 278 1.78 17.61 -18.11
N LEU A 279 1.74 17.28 -19.41
CA LEU A 279 1.79 15.88 -19.90
C LEU A 279 3.22 15.32 -20.01
N LEU A 280 4.22 16.19 -19.92
CA LEU A 280 5.62 15.86 -20.12
C LEU A 280 6.36 15.75 -18.79
N ASN A 281 5.83 14.93 -17.88
CA ASN A 281 6.45 14.65 -16.59
C ASN A 281 6.28 13.18 -16.17
N ASP A 282 6.85 12.87 -15.01
CA ASP A 282 6.87 11.52 -14.44
C ASP A 282 5.47 10.94 -14.21
N VAL A 283 4.47 11.77 -13.91
CA VAL A 283 3.08 11.32 -13.65
C VAL A 283 2.50 10.68 -14.91
N TYR A 284 2.72 11.27 -16.08
CA TYR A 284 2.26 10.71 -17.36
C TYR A 284 2.83 9.31 -17.62
N ALA A 285 4.15 9.15 -17.44
CA ALA A 285 4.81 7.87 -17.62
C ALA A 285 4.31 6.82 -16.63
N GLU A 286 4.05 7.21 -15.38
CA GLU A 286 3.52 6.31 -14.37
C GLU A 286 2.08 5.90 -14.66
N ILE A 287 1.22 6.78 -15.18
CA ILE A 287 -0.13 6.41 -15.63
C ILE A 287 -0.05 5.35 -16.74
N LEU A 288 0.78 5.56 -17.75
CA LEU A 288 0.89 4.61 -18.87
C LEU A 288 1.51 3.26 -18.46
N LYS A 289 2.47 3.27 -17.53
CA LYS A 289 2.96 2.01 -16.92
C LYS A 289 1.87 1.29 -16.13
N ALA A 290 0.99 2.02 -15.44
CA ALA A 290 -0.14 1.41 -14.75
C ALA A 290 -1.11 0.76 -15.74
N VAL A 291 -1.46 1.46 -16.83
CA VAL A 291 -2.32 0.91 -17.89
C VAL A 291 -1.76 -0.40 -18.41
N TYR A 292 -0.46 -0.43 -18.75
CA TYR A 292 0.20 -1.64 -19.24
C TYR A 292 0.16 -2.81 -18.23
N VAL A 293 0.46 -2.55 -16.96
CA VAL A 293 0.48 -3.59 -15.91
C VAL A 293 -0.93 -4.10 -15.59
N SER A 294 -1.89 -3.19 -15.42
CA SER A 294 -3.26 -3.51 -15.02
C SER A 294 -4.11 -4.11 -16.14
N SER A 295 -3.66 -3.97 -17.39
CA SER A 295 -4.21 -4.68 -18.54
C SER A 295 -3.50 -6.01 -18.82
N TYR A 296 -2.66 -6.52 -17.89
CA TYR A 296 -1.88 -7.75 -18.06
C TYR A 296 -1.08 -7.76 -19.38
N ASP A 297 -0.21 -6.76 -19.58
CA ASP A 297 0.56 -6.57 -20.80
C ASP A 297 -0.33 -6.29 -22.04
N LEU A 298 -1.38 -5.48 -21.86
CA LEU A 298 -2.39 -5.09 -22.86
C LEU A 298 -3.28 -6.25 -23.39
N SER A 299 -3.50 -7.28 -22.56
CA SER A 299 -4.31 -8.45 -22.89
C SER A 299 -5.73 -8.44 -22.31
N THR A 300 -6.16 -7.37 -21.63
CA THR A 300 -7.55 -7.19 -21.16
C THR A 300 -7.97 -5.71 -21.20
N LEU A 301 -9.28 -5.48 -21.31
CA LEU A 301 -9.91 -4.14 -21.36
C LEU A 301 -10.79 -3.83 -20.14
N ASN A 302 -10.54 -4.45 -18.98
CA ASN A 302 -11.32 -4.12 -17.79
C ASN A 302 -11.01 -2.68 -17.30
N ALA A 303 -11.85 -1.73 -17.72
CA ALA A 303 -11.67 -0.31 -17.46
C ALA A 303 -11.58 0.01 -15.96
N GLU A 304 -12.40 -0.63 -15.12
CA GLU A 304 -12.38 -0.39 -13.66
C GLU A 304 -11.08 -0.89 -13.02
N ILE A 305 -10.56 -2.06 -13.44
CA ILE A 305 -9.26 -2.59 -12.97
C ILE A 305 -8.10 -1.68 -13.43
N ILE A 306 -8.15 -1.21 -14.68
CA ILE A 306 -7.14 -0.31 -15.23
C ILE A 306 -7.15 1.03 -14.47
N GLU A 307 -8.33 1.63 -14.28
CA GLU A 307 -8.51 2.88 -13.53
C GLU A 307 -8.01 2.75 -12.09
N ALA A 308 -8.41 1.67 -11.39
CA ALA A 308 -7.95 1.37 -10.04
C ALA A 308 -6.43 1.23 -9.97
N GLY A 309 -5.83 0.53 -10.93
CA GLY A 309 -4.38 0.36 -11.01
C GLY A 309 -3.59 1.63 -11.30
N ILE A 310 -4.17 2.56 -12.09
CA ILE A 310 -3.62 3.91 -12.28
C ILE A 310 -3.53 4.62 -10.93
N TYR A 311 -4.63 4.69 -10.19
CA TYR A 311 -4.64 5.36 -8.90
C TYR A 311 -3.71 4.68 -7.88
N ASP A 312 -3.69 3.36 -7.82
CA ASP A 312 -2.81 2.61 -6.90
C ASP A 312 -1.34 2.92 -7.18
N ARG A 313 -0.95 2.96 -8.46
CA ARG A 313 0.42 3.30 -8.86
C ARG A 313 0.77 4.74 -8.53
N LEU A 314 -0.13 5.68 -8.81
CA LEU A 314 0.05 7.09 -8.48
C LEU A 314 0.17 7.31 -6.96
N ARG A 315 -0.69 6.66 -6.17
CA ARG A 315 -0.64 6.69 -4.69
C ARG A 315 0.70 6.18 -4.16
N ARG A 316 1.20 5.08 -4.72
CA ARG A 316 2.50 4.52 -4.32
C ARG A 316 3.66 5.46 -4.64
N GLN A 317 3.63 6.11 -5.80
CA GLN A 317 4.74 6.95 -6.27
C GLN A 317 4.72 8.37 -5.68
N PHE A 318 3.54 8.99 -5.59
CA PHE A 318 3.38 10.41 -5.25
C PHE A 318 2.74 10.64 -3.88
N GLY A 319 2.30 9.59 -3.19
CA GLY A 319 1.69 9.71 -1.88
C GLY A 319 0.27 10.27 -1.97
N PHE A 320 0.02 11.48 -1.45
CA PHE A 320 -1.33 12.03 -1.41
C PHE A 320 -1.84 12.40 -2.81
N LEU A 321 -2.99 11.86 -3.18
CA LEU A 321 -3.69 12.18 -4.42
C LEU A 321 -4.82 13.18 -4.14
N PRO A 322 -5.35 13.86 -5.18
CA PRO A 322 -6.56 14.68 -5.07
C PRO A 322 -7.72 13.91 -4.44
N LEU A 323 -8.58 14.63 -3.70
CA LEU A 323 -9.72 14.02 -3.01
C LEU A 323 -10.67 13.33 -4.00
N SER A 324 -10.89 13.91 -5.18
CA SER A 324 -11.70 13.32 -6.25
C SER A 324 -11.18 11.94 -6.66
N MET A 325 -9.88 11.81 -6.92
CA MET A 325 -9.23 10.53 -7.22
C MET A 325 -9.31 9.54 -6.06
N TYR A 326 -9.17 10.02 -4.81
CA TYR A 326 -9.31 9.17 -3.62
C TYR A 326 -10.73 8.59 -3.50
N GLU A 327 -11.76 9.42 -3.63
CA GLU A 327 -13.16 8.99 -3.57
C GLU A 327 -13.49 8.06 -4.74
N ARG A 328 -13.06 8.41 -5.96
CA ARG A 328 -13.26 7.57 -7.14
C ARG A 328 -12.60 6.20 -6.98
N ARG A 329 -11.38 6.15 -6.46
CA ARG A 329 -10.71 4.88 -6.18
C ARG A 329 -11.43 4.04 -5.13
N PHE A 330 -12.01 4.69 -4.11
CA PHE A 330 -12.82 4.02 -3.10
C PHE A 330 -14.13 3.48 -3.69
N GLU A 331 -14.79 4.20 -4.61
CA GLU A 331 -15.96 3.67 -5.33
C GLU A 331 -15.63 2.41 -6.13
N LEU A 332 -14.53 2.43 -6.91
CA LEU A 332 -14.04 1.26 -7.67
C LEU A 332 -13.73 0.09 -6.73
N PHE A 333 -13.13 0.37 -5.57
CA PHE A 333 -12.84 -0.61 -4.54
C PHE A 333 -14.12 -1.30 -4.05
N THR A 334 -15.13 -0.52 -3.67
CA THR A 334 -16.41 -1.04 -3.17
C THR A 334 -17.16 -1.84 -4.25
N ARG A 335 -17.15 -1.40 -5.51
CA ARG A 335 -17.73 -2.19 -6.62
C ARG A 335 -17.02 -3.52 -6.80
N ARG A 336 -15.68 -3.52 -6.77
CA ARG A 336 -14.87 -4.73 -6.89
C ARG A 336 -15.09 -5.69 -5.73
N LEU A 337 -15.26 -5.18 -4.49
CA LEU A 337 -15.62 -6.00 -3.33
C LEU A 337 -16.93 -6.77 -3.55
N GLN A 338 -17.96 -6.11 -4.08
CA GLN A 338 -19.29 -6.71 -4.32
C GLN A 338 -19.28 -7.90 -5.30
N GLN A 339 -18.22 -8.02 -6.12
CA GLN A 339 -18.07 -9.13 -7.06
C GLN A 339 -17.45 -10.37 -6.41
N MET A 340 -16.94 -10.28 -5.18
CA MET A 340 -16.20 -11.36 -4.54
C MET A 340 -17.12 -12.48 -4.05
N ALA A 341 -16.58 -13.68 -4.01
CA ALA A 341 -17.21 -14.86 -3.42
C ALA A 341 -16.51 -15.27 -2.11
N ILE A 342 -17.19 -16.09 -1.30
CA ILE A 342 -16.63 -16.73 -0.12
C ILE A 342 -16.63 -18.23 -0.33
N TYR A 343 -15.48 -18.85 -0.07
CA TYR A 343 -15.28 -20.29 -0.08
C TYR A 343 -14.86 -20.71 1.34
N PHE A 344 -15.24 -21.91 1.75
CA PHE A 344 -14.96 -22.45 3.06
C PHE A 344 -13.90 -23.53 2.97
N GLN A 345 -12.83 -23.38 3.75
CA GLN A 345 -11.81 -24.42 3.90
C GLN A 345 -11.92 -25.11 5.25
N PRO A 346 -11.93 -26.45 5.31
CA PRO A 346 -12.09 -27.16 6.57
C PRO A 346 -10.80 -27.17 7.40
N ILE A 347 -10.97 -27.05 8.72
CA ILE A 347 -9.96 -27.32 9.73
C ILE A 347 -10.33 -28.65 10.40
N VAL A 348 -9.40 -29.60 10.40
CA VAL A 348 -9.63 -30.97 10.84
C VAL A 348 -8.90 -31.25 12.14
N PHE A 349 -9.61 -31.88 13.08
CA PHE A 349 -9.01 -32.50 14.26
C PHE A 349 -8.43 -33.86 13.90
N LEU A 350 -7.17 -34.06 14.26
CA LEU A 350 -6.44 -35.30 14.09
C LEU A 350 -6.81 -36.27 15.22
N ASP A 351 -7.30 -37.44 14.81
CA ASP A 351 -7.61 -38.55 15.70
C ASP A 351 -7.30 -39.86 14.96
N GLU A 352 -6.81 -40.86 15.68
CA GLU A 352 -6.41 -42.15 15.09
C GLU A 352 -7.62 -42.98 14.59
N GLU A 353 -8.79 -42.75 15.20
CA GLU A 353 -10.02 -43.51 14.95
C GLU A 353 -11.14 -42.69 14.32
N LYS A 354 -11.14 -41.36 14.45
CA LYS A 354 -12.22 -40.52 13.91
C LYS A 354 -11.78 -39.07 13.69
N PRO A 355 -10.92 -38.81 12.68
CA PRO A 355 -10.67 -37.43 12.28
C PRO A 355 -11.99 -36.79 11.82
N HIS A 356 -12.16 -35.51 12.13
CA HIS A 356 -13.38 -34.79 11.79
C HIS A 356 -13.13 -33.29 11.66
N ILE A 357 -13.97 -32.64 10.86
CA ILE A 357 -13.95 -31.18 10.72
C ILE A 357 -14.45 -30.55 12.02
N THR A 358 -13.72 -29.57 12.54
CA THR A 358 -14.07 -28.83 13.75
C THR A 358 -14.45 -27.40 13.49
N ARG A 359 -13.94 -26.81 12.39
CA ARG A 359 -14.15 -25.41 12.01
C ARG A 359 -14.00 -25.24 10.50
N TRP A 360 -14.56 -24.16 9.97
CA TRP A 360 -14.34 -23.71 8.59
C TRP A 360 -13.69 -22.33 8.57
N GLU A 361 -12.69 -22.11 7.72
CA GLU A 361 -12.19 -20.77 7.43
C GLU A 361 -12.90 -20.21 6.20
N ALA A 362 -13.48 -19.02 6.33
CA ALA A 362 -14.07 -18.28 5.22
C ALA A 362 -13.00 -17.50 4.47
N LEU A 363 -12.82 -17.84 3.19
CA LEU A 363 -11.77 -17.31 2.33
C LEU A 363 -12.37 -16.55 1.15
N ALA A 364 -11.98 -15.29 1.01
CA ALA A 364 -12.35 -14.46 -0.14
C ALA A 364 -11.79 -15.03 -1.45
N ARG A 365 -12.62 -15.05 -2.49
CA ARG A 365 -12.28 -15.56 -3.82
C ARG A 365 -12.77 -14.64 -4.92
N ASP A 366 -11.90 -14.43 -5.90
CA ASP A 366 -12.27 -13.86 -7.18
C ASP A 366 -13.02 -14.93 -8.00
N PRO A 367 -14.29 -14.73 -8.38
CA PRO A 367 -15.06 -15.74 -9.11
C PRO A 367 -14.46 -16.14 -10.45
N GLU A 368 -13.67 -15.27 -11.09
CA GLU A 368 -13.11 -15.53 -12.41
C GLU A 368 -12.00 -16.59 -12.39
N ASN A 369 -11.22 -16.64 -11.33
CA ASN A 369 -10.01 -17.48 -11.25
C ASN A 369 -9.93 -18.33 -9.97
N LEU A 370 -10.89 -18.16 -9.04
CA LEU A 370 -10.98 -18.86 -7.76
C LEU A 370 -9.74 -18.70 -6.87
N ARG A 371 -9.01 -17.58 -7.01
CA ARG A 371 -7.86 -17.23 -6.14
C ARG A 371 -8.23 -16.11 -5.18
N SER A 372 -7.37 -15.91 -4.18
CA SER A 372 -7.48 -14.76 -3.27
C SER A 372 -7.44 -13.44 -4.06
N PRO A 373 -8.34 -12.49 -3.81
CA PRO A 373 -8.36 -11.18 -4.48
C PRO A 373 -7.26 -10.26 -3.94
N LYS A 374 -6.02 -10.55 -4.32
CA LYS A 374 -4.82 -9.85 -3.82
C LYS A 374 -4.83 -8.35 -4.14
N ASP A 375 -5.48 -7.96 -5.24
CA ASP A 375 -5.69 -6.57 -5.64
C ASP A 375 -6.46 -5.78 -4.58
N LEU A 376 -7.52 -6.36 -4.00
CA LEU A 376 -8.31 -5.73 -2.96
C LEU A 376 -7.54 -5.59 -1.65
N PHE A 377 -6.85 -6.64 -1.19
CA PHE A 377 -6.03 -6.56 0.02
C PHE A 377 -4.89 -5.55 -0.14
N TYR A 378 -4.21 -5.57 -1.28
CA TYR A 378 -3.17 -4.59 -1.60
C TYR A 378 -3.70 -3.15 -1.57
N ALA A 379 -4.85 -2.91 -2.20
CA ALA A 379 -5.48 -1.59 -2.20
C ALA A 379 -5.87 -1.15 -0.79
N ALA A 380 -6.47 -2.03 0.01
CA ALA A 380 -6.85 -1.70 1.37
C ALA A 380 -5.64 -1.28 2.21
N GLU A 381 -4.54 -2.00 2.07
CA GLU A 381 -3.28 -1.69 2.74
C GLU A 381 -2.68 -0.36 2.29
N LEU A 382 -2.69 -0.08 0.98
CA LEU A 382 -2.10 1.10 0.36
C LEU A 382 -2.88 2.40 0.66
N TRP A 383 -4.20 2.33 0.63
CA TRP A 383 -5.09 3.49 0.81
C TRP A 383 -5.49 3.73 2.27
N GLY A 384 -5.31 2.73 3.12
CA GLY A 384 -5.36 2.86 4.57
C GLY A 384 -6.74 2.65 5.18
N ARG A 385 -6.97 3.32 6.31
CA ARG A 385 -8.01 2.95 7.30
C ARG A 385 -9.42 2.76 6.71
N ARG A 386 -9.88 3.68 5.85
CA ARG A 386 -11.24 3.60 5.27
C ARG A 386 -11.42 2.33 4.43
N PHE A 387 -10.43 1.97 3.62
CA PHE A 387 -10.49 0.79 2.77
C PHE A 387 -10.38 -0.50 3.57
N LEU A 388 -9.51 -0.56 4.59
CA LEU A 388 -9.41 -1.72 5.49
C LEU A 388 -10.72 -2.01 6.21
N ILE A 389 -11.37 -0.98 6.74
CA ILE A 389 -12.65 -1.13 7.45
C ILE A 389 -13.74 -1.60 6.49
N GLU A 390 -13.84 -1.00 5.30
CA GLU A 390 -14.82 -1.40 4.28
C GLU A 390 -14.61 -2.86 3.85
N LEU A 391 -13.35 -3.26 3.63
CA LEU A 391 -12.98 -4.64 3.27
C LEU A 391 -13.43 -5.63 4.34
N ASP A 392 -13.06 -5.40 5.60
CA ASP A 392 -13.37 -6.32 6.69
C ASP A 392 -14.87 -6.37 6.96
N GLN A 393 -15.57 -5.22 6.91
CA GLN A 393 -17.04 -5.17 7.04
C GLN A 393 -17.76 -5.92 5.92
N HIS A 394 -17.27 -5.80 4.69
CA HIS A 394 -17.84 -6.51 3.55
C HIS A 394 -17.64 -8.03 3.69
N PHE A 395 -16.42 -8.48 3.95
CA PHE A 395 -16.14 -9.92 4.01
C PHE A 395 -16.74 -10.61 5.23
N ILE A 396 -16.85 -9.96 6.40
CA ILE A 396 -17.58 -10.56 7.53
C ILE A 396 -19.07 -10.71 7.23
N GLU A 397 -19.69 -9.71 6.60
CA GLU A 397 -21.10 -9.77 6.22
C GLU A 397 -21.36 -10.87 5.19
N LEU A 398 -20.54 -10.90 4.12
CA LEU A 398 -20.65 -11.89 3.06
C LEU A 398 -20.34 -13.31 3.57
N ALA A 399 -19.31 -13.49 4.40
CA ALA A 399 -18.94 -14.80 4.95
C ALA A 399 -20.07 -15.39 5.79
N VAL A 400 -20.67 -14.57 6.66
CA VAL A 400 -21.78 -15.00 7.50
C VAL A 400 -23.03 -15.29 6.67
N GLU A 401 -23.32 -14.49 5.64
CA GLU A 401 -24.44 -14.74 4.73
C GLU A 401 -24.28 -16.07 3.98
N ARG A 402 -23.13 -16.29 3.33
CA ARG A 402 -22.85 -17.53 2.61
C ARG A 402 -22.81 -18.75 3.52
N TYR A 403 -22.30 -18.60 4.74
CA TYR A 403 -22.30 -19.69 5.71
C TYR A 403 -23.72 -20.14 6.09
N ARG A 404 -24.66 -19.19 6.24
CA ARG A 404 -26.07 -19.53 6.49
C ARG A 404 -26.71 -20.26 5.32
N GLU A 405 -26.45 -19.80 4.11
CA GLU A 405 -26.95 -20.47 2.91
C GLU A 405 -26.44 -21.91 2.86
N ALA A 406 -25.13 -22.10 3.00
CA ALA A 406 -24.50 -23.41 2.95
C ALA A 406 -24.98 -24.35 4.09
N THR A 407 -25.09 -23.86 5.33
CA THR A 407 -25.62 -24.66 6.46
C THR A 407 -27.08 -25.08 6.28
N SER A 408 -27.91 -24.25 5.63
CA SER A 408 -29.31 -24.58 5.35
C SER A 408 -29.46 -25.74 4.36
N GLN A 409 -28.52 -25.85 3.43
CA GLN A 409 -28.49 -26.87 2.39
C GLN A 409 -27.79 -28.16 2.85
N THR A 410 -26.89 -28.06 3.84
CA THR A 410 -26.06 -29.17 4.33
C THR A 410 -26.81 -30.10 5.30
N PRO A 411 -26.98 -31.41 4.98
CA PRO A 411 -27.59 -32.37 5.88
C PRO A 411 -26.80 -32.55 7.19
N GLY A 412 -27.46 -32.29 8.32
CA GLY A 412 -26.84 -32.36 9.64
C GLY A 412 -26.18 -31.07 10.12
N MET A 413 -26.34 -29.94 9.42
CA MET A 413 -25.92 -28.60 9.90
C MET A 413 -27.08 -27.58 9.92
N ARG A 414 -28.32 -28.05 9.74
CA ARG A 414 -29.51 -27.18 9.69
C ARG A 414 -29.89 -26.60 11.05
N ARG A 415 -29.61 -27.32 12.14
CA ARG A 415 -29.85 -26.82 13.50
C ARG A 415 -28.60 -26.11 13.99
N ILE A 416 -28.79 -24.99 14.67
CA ILE A 416 -27.70 -24.18 15.24
C ILE A 416 -26.78 -25.01 16.17
N ALA A 417 -27.32 -26.01 16.86
CA ALA A 417 -26.55 -26.90 17.72
C ALA A 417 -25.54 -27.76 16.93
N ASP A 418 -25.87 -28.11 15.69
CA ASP A 418 -25.08 -28.99 14.83
C ASP A 418 -24.11 -28.20 13.91
N GLN A 419 -24.19 -26.86 13.93
CA GLN A 419 -23.36 -25.97 13.15
C GLN A 419 -21.94 -25.88 13.72
N LEU A 420 -20.94 -26.11 12.87
CA LEU A 420 -19.53 -25.96 13.22
C LEU A 420 -19.11 -24.48 13.14
N PRO A 421 -18.26 -23.98 14.03
CA PRO A 421 -17.80 -22.60 13.96
C PRO A 421 -17.15 -22.23 12.62
N ILE A 422 -17.21 -20.94 12.28
CA ILE A 422 -16.47 -20.33 11.18
C ILE A 422 -15.39 -19.39 11.71
N SER A 423 -14.33 -19.24 10.94
CA SER A 423 -13.33 -18.19 11.12
C SER A 423 -13.28 -17.24 9.94
N VAL A 424 -13.04 -15.96 10.23
CA VAL A 424 -12.98 -14.87 9.25
C VAL A 424 -11.79 -13.98 9.58
N ASN A 425 -10.98 -13.68 8.57
CA ASN A 425 -9.83 -12.79 8.68
C ASN A 425 -10.25 -11.35 8.99
N VAL A 426 -9.48 -10.67 9.84
CA VAL A 426 -9.70 -9.26 10.20
C VAL A 426 -8.39 -8.53 10.48
N TYR A 427 -8.31 -7.25 10.08
CA TYR A 427 -7.19 -6.39 10.43
C TYR A 427 -7.31 -5.83 11.85
N PRO A 428 -6.20 -5.71 12.60
CA PRO A 428 -6.23 -5.10 13.93
C PRO A 428 -6.69 -3.63 13.88
N GLU A 429 -6.45 -2.91 12.77
CA GLU A 429 -6.97 -1.56 12.52
C GLU A 429 -8.50 -1.49 12.54
N SER A 430 -9.19 -2.52 12.05
CA SER A 430 -10.66 -2.55 11.98
C SER A 430 -11.25 -2.79 13.37
N LEU A 431 -10.64 -3.67 14.16
CA LEU A 431 -11.13 -4.02 15.50
C LEU A 431 -11.21 -2.81 16.44
N ILE A 432 -10.31 -1.83 16.32
CA ILE A 432 -10.31 -0.64 17.17
C ILE A 432 -11.33 0.43 16.74
N ARG A 433 -12.15 0.17 15.72
CA ARG A 433 -13.09 1.15 15.14
C ARG A 433 -14.51 0.86 15.56
N VAL A 434 -15.22 1.96 15.86
CA VAL A 434 -16.65 1.91 16.20
C VAL A 434 -17.45 1.34 15.03
N ALA A 435 -17.16 1.74 13.79
CA ALA A 435 -17.89 1.26 12.61
C ALA A 435 -17.87 -0.28 12.48
N TYR A 436 -16.70 -0.92 12.63
CA TYR A 436 -16.59 -2.38 12.56
C TYR A 436 -17.33 -3.05 13.73
N TYR A 437 -17.19 -2.52 14.94
CA TYR A 437 -17.90 -3.00 16.12
C TYR A 437 -19.43 -2.98 15.96
N GLU A 438 -19.97 -1.87 15.45
CA GLU A 438 -21.41 -1.71 15.21
C GLU A 438 -21.91 -2.65 14.11
N LYS A 439 -21.13 -2.84 13.04
CA LYS A 439 -21.43 -3.83 11.99
C LYS A 439 -21.46 -5.25 12.56
N LEU A 440 -20.51 -5.61 13.42
CA LEU A 440 -20.52 -6.91 14.06
C LEU A 440 -21.72 -7.09 15.00
N ARG A 441 -22.10 -6.04 15.76
CA ARG A 441 -23.32 -6.04 16.56
C ARG A 441 -24.55 -6.32 15.69
N GLU A 442 -24.71 -5.60 14.58
CA GLU A 442 -25.81 -5.80 13.61
C GLU A 442 -25.91 -7.27 13.15
N ILE A 443 -24.78 -7.87 12.76
CA ILE A 443 -24.70 -9.26 12.28
C ILE A 443 -25.14 -10.26 13.37
N LEU A 444 -24.71 -10.04 14.62
CA LEU A 444 -24.92 -10.98 15.72
C LEU A 444 -26.27 -10.80 16.43
N SER A 445 -26.73 -9.57 16.66
CA SER A 445 -27.94 -9.30 17.45
C SER A 445 -29.20 -9.14 16.61
N GLU A 446 -29.13 -8.34 15.54
CA GLU A 446 -30.33 -7.88 14.82
C GLU A 446 -30.79 -8.89 13.76
N LYS A 447 -29.83 -9.49 13.04
CA LYS A 447 -30.14 -10.46 11.99
C LYS A 447 -30.09 -11.92 12.48
N ARG A 448 -29.66 -12.16 13.74
CA ARG A 448 -29.35 -13.49 14.35
C ARG A 448 -28.73 -14.46 13.34
N ARG A 449 -27.79 -13.94 12.54
CA ARG A 449 -27.25 -14.66 11.39
C ARG A 449 -26.33 -15.80 11.83
N ILE A 450 -25.63 -15.61 12.94
CA ILE A 450 -24.74 -16.60 13.56
C ILE A 450 -24.68 -16.36 15.07
N LEU A 451 -24.45 -17.41 15.86
CA LEU A 451 -24.13 -17.24 17.28
C LEU A 451 -22.67 -16.78 17.42
N GLY A 452 -22.40 -15.82 18.31
CA GLY A 452 -21.03 -15.34 18.52
C GLY A 452 -20.04 -16.45 18.87
N GLN A 453 -20.46 -17.44 19.66
CA GLN A 453 -19.64 -18.62 20.01
C GLN A 453 -19.25 -19.50 18.81
N ARG A 454 -19.87 -19.28 17.64
CA ARG A 454 -19.57 -19.94 16.36
C ARG A 454 -18.75 -19.05 15.42
N LEU A 455 -18.33 -17.86 15.84
CA LEU A 455 -17.56 -16.92 15.04
C LEU A 455 -16.18 -16.67 15.66
N TYR A 456 -15.16 -16.89 14.84
CA TYR A 456 -13.76 -16.68 15.16
C TYR A 456 -13.24 -15.57 14.27
N LEU A 457 -12.61 -14.56 14.87
CA LEU A 457 -11.94 -13.51 14.12
C LEU A 457 -10.44 -13.76 14.12
N GLU A 458 -9.86 -13.98 12.94
CA GLU A 458 -8.44 -14.26 12.77
C GLU A 458 -7.68 -12.96 12.55
N ILE A 459 -6.84 -12.58 13.51
CA ILE A 459 -6.08 -11.33 13.49
C ILE A 459 -4.74 -11.60 12.80
N SER A 460 -4.54 -10.97 11.65
CA SER A 460 -3.28 -11.10 10.90
C SER A 460 -2.08 -10.50 11.64
N GLU A 461 -0.93 -11.18 11.56
CA GLU A 461 0.35 -10.68 12.05
C GLU A 461 1.04 -9.70 11.10
N LYS A 462 0.67 -9.67 9.81
CA LYS A 462 1.27 -8.82 8.76
C LYS A 462 1.23 -7.32 9.05
N ARG A 463 0.38 -6.89 9.99
CA ARG A 463 0.28 -5.51 10.42
C ARG A 463 0.45 -5.37 11.92
N PRO A 464 1.24 -4.38 12.40
CA PRO A 464 1.39 -4.16 13.83
C PRO A 464 0.07 -3.77 14.48
N ILE A 465 -0.09 -4.10 15.76
CA ILE A 465 -1.22 -3.59 16.54
C ILE A 465 -1.15 -2.05 16.52
N PRO A 466 -2.24 -1.36 16.13
CA PRO A 466 -2.27 0.10 16.09
C PRO A 466 -1.96 0.71 17.46
N PRO A 467 -1.22 1.82 17.52
CA PRO A 467 -0.99 2.52 18.77
C PRO A 467 -2.30 3.07 19.33
N VAL A 468 -2.37 3.18 20.65
CA VAL A 468 -3.51 3.76 21.35
C VAL A 468 -3.54 5.26 21.09
N GLU A 469 -4.49 5.71 20.26
CA GLU A 469 -4.80 7.12 20.07
C GLU A 469 -5.77 7.56 21.19
N LYS A 470 -5.24 8.22 22.23
CA LYS A 470 -6.03 8.68 23.40
C LYS A 470 -7.26 9.46 22.94
N GLY A 471 -8.45 8.98 23.30
CA GLY A 471 -9.73 9.67 23.04
C GLY A 471 -10.35 9.41 21.66
N SER A 472 -9.96 8.36 20.94
CA SER A 472 -10.57 8.02 19.65
C SER A 472 -10.86 6.51 19.52
N GLY A 473 -11.81 6.18 18.62
CA GLY A 473 -12.18 4.79 18.30
C GLY A 473 -12.79 4.05 19.49
N LEU A 474 -12.62 2.72 19.54
CA LEU A 474 -13.14 1.91 20.65
C LEU A 474 -12.37 2.09 21.96
N PHE A 475 -11.14 2.62 21.93
CA PHE A 475 -10.37 2.84 23.15
C PHE A 475 -11.11 3.73 24.14
N GLN A 476 -11.94 4.67 23.68
CA GLN A 476 -12.72 5.52 24.58
C GLN A 476 -13.76 4.75 25.41
N PHE A 477 -14.20 3.57 24.96
CA PHE A 477 -15.24 2.75 25.59
C PHE A 477 -14.72 1.57 26.41
N VAL A 478 -13.40 1.47 26.61
CA VAL A 478 -12.76 0.42 27.44
C VAL A 478 -11.95 1.07 28.57
N GLU A 479 -11.84 0.42 29.72
CA GLU A 479 -11.22 0.99 30.92
C GLU A 479 -9.69 1.07 30.81
N ASP A 480 -9.06 -0.02 30.37
CA ASP A 480 -7.61 -0.22 30.28
C ASP A 480 -6.96 0.41 29.03
N LYS A 481 -7.74 1.12 28.20
CA LYS A 481 -7.30 1.86 26.99
C LYS A 481 -6.28 1.10 26.14
N SER A 482 -6.40 -0.23 26.07
CA SER A 482 -5.44 -1.12 25.42
C SER A 482 -6.12 -1.89 24.29
N PHE A 483 -5.34 -2.50 23.40
CA PHE A 483 -5.89 -3.39 22.37
C PHE A 483 -6.56 -4.62 22.99
N GLU A 484 -5.94 -5.19 24.03
CA GLU A 484 -6.52 -6.26 24.85
C GLU A 484 -7.90 -5.86 25.40
N GLY A 485 -8.03 -4.64 25.92
CA GLY A 485 -9.27 -4.09 26.41
C GLY A 485 -10.38 -4.07 25.37
N VAL A 486 -10.01 -3.68 24.15
CA VAL A 486 -10.91 -3.74 23.00
C VAL A 486 -11.34 -5.18 22.73
N LEU A 487 -10.42 -6.15 22.68
CA LEU A 487 -10.77 -7.56 22.48
C LEU A 487 -11.66 -8.11 23.60
N LYS A 488 -11.37 -7.81 24.86
CA LYS A 488 -12.20 -8.18 26.02
C LYS A 488 -13.61 -7.63 25.89
N LYS A 489 -13.77 -6.40 25.38
CA LYS A 489 -15.07 -5.81 25.07
C LYS A 489 -15.81 -6.63 24.00
N TYR A 490 -15.17 -7.02 22.90
CA TYR A 490 -15.77 -7.90 21.89
C TYR A 490 -16.20 -9.25 22.51
N ILE A 491 -15.34 -9.90 23.31
CA ILE A 491 -15.65 -11.19 23.94
C ILE A 491 -16.84 -11.06 24.88
N ARG A 492 -16.87 -10.03 25.73
CA ARG A 492 -17.96 -9.81 26.69
C ARG A 492 -19.28 -9.52 25.99
N ASP A 493 -19.26 -8.66 24.97
CA ASP A 493 -20.48 -8.14 24.36
C ASP A 493 -21.02 -9.09 23.28
N PHE A 494 -20.17 -9.90 22.66
CA PHE A 494 -20.53 -10.74 21.51
C PHE A 494 -20.25 -12.24 21.68
N GLN A 495 -19.49 -12.67 22.68
CA GLN A 495 -19.11 -14.07 22.89
C GLN A 495 -18.36 -14.72 21.70
N ILE A 496 -17.64 -13.91 20.91
CA ILE A 496 -16.77 -14.39 19.83
C ILE A 496 -15.41 -14.85 20.36
N GLU A 497 -14.67 -15.59 19.54
CA GLU A 497 -13.28 -15.95 19.82
C GLU A 497 -12.31 -15.27 18.84
N PHE A 498 -11.06 -15.08 19.27
CA PHE A 498 -9.99 -14.57 18.43
C PHE A 498 -8.96 -15.67 18.13
N ALA A 499 -8.41 -15.61 16.92
CA ALA A 499 -7.25 -16.38 16.50
C ALA A 499 -6.10 -15.44 16.13
N ILE A 500 -4.86 -15.92 16.27
CA ILE A 500 -3.70 -15.32 15.60
C ILE A 500 -3.42 -16.10 14.33
N ASP A 501 -3.33 -15.38 13.22
CA ASP A 501 -3.00 -15.91 11.90
C ASP A 501 -1.53 -15.64 11.55
N ASP A 502 -0.95 -16.48 10.68
CA ASP A 502 0.44 -16.40 10.22
C ASP A 502 1.53 -16.43 11.34
N PHE A 503 1.33 -17.19 12.43
CA PHE A 503 2.25 -17.17 13.58
C PHE A 503 3.66 -17.68 13.21
N GLY A 504 4.67 -16.84 13.45
CA GLY A 504 6.09 -17.18 13.30
C GLY A 504 6.76 -16.71 12.00
N VAL A 505 6.06 -15.94 11.16
CA VAL A 505 6.60 -15.40 9.89
C VAL A 505 7.38 -14.08 10.07
N GLU A 506 7.06 -13.29 11.10
CA GLU A 506 7.67 -11.97 11.34
C GLU A 506 8.16 -11.76 12.79
N HIS A 507 8.78 -10.60 13.08
CA HIS A 507 9.43 -10.29 14.35
C HIS A 507 8.48 -10.03 15.55
N ALA A 508 7.16 -10.09 15.38
CA ALA A 508 6.18 -9.61 16.37
C ALA A 508 5.39 -10.71 17.13
N SER A 509 5.55 -11.99 16.79
CA SER A 509 4.61 -13.05 17.17
C SER A 509 4.46 -13.27 18.68
N ILE A 510 5.54 -13.17 19.45
CA ILE A 510 5.49 -13.30 20.92
C ILE A 510 4.73 -12.13 21.55
N SER A 511 5.06 -10.90 21.14
CA SER A 511 4.40 -9.71 21.66
C SER A 511 2.91 -9.66 21.30
N ARG A 512 2.53 -10.26 20.16
CA ARG A 512 1.15 -10.40 19.71
C ARG A 512 0.41 -11.42 20.56
N LEU A 513 0.98 -12.59 20.78
CA LEU A 513 0.40 -13.65 21.61
C LEU A 513 0.05 -13.13 23.01
N LEU A 514 0.96 -12.37 23.63
CA LEU A 514 0.77 -11.76 24.95
C LEU A 514 -0.30 -10.66 25.00
N LYS A 515 -0.69 -10.08 23.86
CA LYS A 515 -1.67 -8.97 23.78
C LYS A 515 -3.05 -9.42 23.30
N VAL A 516 -3.11 -10.50 22.51
CA VAL A 516 -4.34 -10.95 21.85
C VAL A 516 -5.03 -12.06 22.63
N TYR A 517 -4.30 -12.81 23.47
CA TYR A 517 -4.84 -13.90 24.27
C TYR A 517 -5.68 -14.90 23.46
N PRO A 518 -5.18 -15.35 22.29
CA PRO A 518 -6.02 -16.12 21.41
C PRO A 518 -6.27 -17.52 21.99
N ASN A 519 -7.51 -17.98 21.86
CA ASN A 519 -7.82 -19.40 22.07
C ASN A 519 -7.40 -20.26 20.86
N ASN A 520 -6.86 -19.64 19.79
CA ASN A 520 -6.52 -20.29 18.54
C ASN A 520 -5.27 -19.67 17.91
N VAL A 521 -4.28 -20.48 17.58
CA VAL A 521 -3.03 -20.02 16.94
C VAL A 521 -2.84 -20.83 15.66
N LYS A 522 -2.72 -20.15 14.53
CA LYS A 522 -2.43 -20.79 13.23
C LYS A 522 -0.93 -20.64 12.94
N ILE A 523 -0.27 -21.78 12.77
CA ILE A 523 1.15 -21.84 12.40
C ILE A 523 1.21 -21.79 10.88
N ASP A 524 1.88 -20.76 10.35
CA ASP A 524 2.02 -20.57 8.92
C ASP A 524 2.75 -21.74 8.23
N ARG A 525 2.35 -22.01 6.99
CA ARG A 525 2.88 -23.10 6.18
C ARG A 525 4.37 -22.98 5.85
N GLU A 526 4.98 -21.79 5.91
CA GLU A 526 6.40 -21.61 5.60
C GLU A 526 7.29 -22.43 6.55
N ILE A 527 6.84 -22.71 7.78
CA ILE A 527 7.55 -23.58 8.73
C ILE A 527 7.79 -24.99 8.16
N LEU A 528 6.90 -25.47 7.28
CA LEU A 528 6.98 -26.79 6.65
C LEU A 528 8.13 -26.90 5.64
N LYS A 529 8.73 -25.78 5.23
CA LYS A 529 9.89 -25.76 4.33
C LYS A 529 11.22 -25.97 5.07
N SER A 530 11.22 -25.92 6.40
CA SER A 530 12.42 -26.05 7.23
C SER A 530 12.79 -27.51 7.49
N ASP A 531 14.09 -27.82 7.46
CA ASP A 531 14.62 -29.13 7.88
C ASP A 531 14.39 -29.41 9.38
N ALA A 532 14.17 -28.36 10.18
CA ALA A 532 13.92 -28.44 11.62
C ALA A 532 12.42 -28.42 11.98
N VAL A 533 11.52 -28.74 11.03
CA VAL A 533 10.06 -28.62 11.17
C VAL A 533 9.50 -29.18 12.49
N TYR A 534 9.90 -30.39 12.90
CA TYR A 534 9.38 -31.01 14.13
C TYR A 534 9.82 -30.27 15.39
N TYR A 535 11.07 -29.80 15.43
CA TYR A 535 11.58 -29.02 16.55
C TYR A 535 10.90 -27.66 16.63
N ALA A 536 10.73 -26.99 15.49
CA ALA A 536 10.10 -25.69 15.41
C ALA A 536 8.62 -25.76 15.85
N ILE A 537 7.86 -26.73 15.34
CA ILE A 537 6.46 -26.92 15.74
C ILE A 537 6.37 -27.30 17.22
N ARG A 538 7.20 -28.22 17.72
CA ARG A 538 7.23 -28.56 19.15
C ARG A 538 7.52 -27.34 20.03
N PHE A 539 8.50 -26.53 19.64
CA PHE A 539 8.83 -25.30 20.35
C PHE A 539 7.63 -24.36 20.43
N ILE A 540 6.90 -24.16 19.31
CA ILE A 540 5.70 -23.32 19.28
C ILE A 540 4.60 -23.91 20.18
N LEU A 541 4.35 -25.23 20.08
CA LEU A 541 3.35 -25.92 20.92
C LEU A 541 3.66 -25.74 22.41
N ASP A 542 4.91 -25.97 22.82
CA ASP A 542 5.35 -25.86 24.21
C ASP A 542 5.28 -24.40 24.68
N PHE A 543 5.77 -23.46 23.86
CA PHE A 543 5.74 -22.03 24.16
C PHE A 543 4.31 -21.51 24.36
N VAL A 544 3.41 -21.79 23.42
CA VAL A 544 2.02 -21.34 23.49
C VAL A 544 1.34 -21.95 24.72
N LYS A 545 1.55 -23.23 25.03
CA LYS A 545 1.03 -23.87 26.25
C LYS A 545 1.56 -23.19 27.52
N THR A 546 2.86 -22.92 27.60
CA THR A 546 3.46 -22.26 28.77
C THR A 546 2.85 -20.87 28.99
N VAL A 547 2.76 -20.05 27.94
CA VAL A 547 2.15 -18.71 28.02
C VAL A 547 0.69 -18.81 28.47
N SER A 548 -0.07 -19.78 27.94
CA SER A 548 -1.47 -19.98 28.35
C SER A 548 -1.61 -20.39 29.82
N ILE A 549 -0.72 -21.25 30.34
CA ILE A 549 -0.71 -21.65 31.75
C ILE A 549 -0.38 -20.46 32.65
N GLU A 550 0.69 -19.73 32.36
CA GLU A 550 1.13 -18.58 33.16
C GLU A 550 0.04 -17.52 33.30
N GLN A 551 -0.79 -17.38 32.28
CA GLN A 551 -1.86 -16.41 32.24
C GLN A 551 -3.24 -16.99 32.60
N SER A 552 -3.30 -18.24 33.09
CA SER A 552 -4.53 -18.92 33.51
C SER A 552 -5.62 -19.02 32.44
N PHE A 553 -5.23 -19.18 31.17
CA PHE A 553 -6.15 -19.30 30.04
C PHE A 553 -6.55 -20.75 29.73
N ARG A 554 -7.59 -20.88 28.91
CA ARG A 554 -7.92 -22.15 28.25
C ARG A 554 -6.76 -22.61 27.39
N ASN A 555 -6.62 -23.92 27.26
CA ASN A 555 -5.62 -24.52 26.39
C ASN A 555 -5.93 -24.15 24.92
N PRO A 556 -5.07 -23.38 24.24
CA PRO A 556 -5.37 -22.86 22.91
C PRO A 556 -5.32 -23.97 21.86
N THR A 557 -6.18 -23.85 20.85
CA THR A 557 -6.19 -24.68 19.66
C THR A 557 -5.05 -24.24 18.76
N ILE A 558 -4.12 -25.14 18.44
CA ILE A 558 -3.00 -24.83 17.54
C ILE A 558 -3.21 -25.57 16.23
N VAL A 559 -3.37 -24.83 15.14
CA VAL A 559 -3.64 -25.33 13.79
C VAL A 559 -2.37 -25.18 12.95
N LEU A 560 -1.95 -26.25 12.28
CA LEU A 560 -0.87 -26.19 11.29
C LEU A 560 -1.44 -26.03 9.89
N GLU A 561 -1.02 -24.98 9.18
CA GLU A 561 -1.49 -24.68 7.83
C GLU A 561 -0.64 -25.31 6.72
N GLY A 562 -1.23 -25.43 5.54
CA GLY A 562 -0.57 -25.90 4.32
C GLY A 562 -0.19 -27.38 4.34
N PHE A 563 -0.84 -28.20 5.18
CA PHE A 563 -0.56 -29.63 5.22
C PHE A 563 -1.25 -30.35 4.06
N ASP A 564 -0.53 -30.47 2.95
CA ASP A 564 -1.03 -31.02 1.68
C ASP A 564 -0.36 -32.36 1.32
N PHE A 565 -0.85 -33.03 0.27
CA PHE A 565 -0.29 -34.29 -0.26
C PHE A 565 1.21 -34.22 -0.59
N ALA A 566 1.69 -33.07 -1.08
CA ALA A 566 3.11 -32.89 -1.37
C ALA A 566 3.95 -32.79 -0.09
N ILE A 567 3.41 -32.16 0.95
CA ILE A 567 4.05 -32.00 2.25
C ILE A 567 4.09 -33.33 3.00
N SER A 568 3.03 -34.12 2.96
CA SER A 568 2.96 -35.42 3.67
C SER A 568 3.99 -36.45 3.19
N ARG A 569 4.63 -36.22 2.02
CA ARG A 569 5.77 -37.02 1.53
C ARG A 569 7.09 -36.68 2.21
N LYS A 570 7.22 -35.47 2.75
CA LYS A 570 8.45 -34.95 3.38
C LYS A 570 8.32 -34.80 4.90
N VAL A 571 7.11 -34.50 5.38
CA VAL A 571 6.78 -34.27 6.77
C VAL A 571 5.82 -35.35 7.24
N ASP A 572 6.23 -36.09 8.27
CA ASP A 572 5.54 -37.22 8.85
C ASP A 572 4.46 -36.75 9.84
N LEU A 573 3.19 -36.95 9.47
CA LEU A 573 2.05 -36.55 10.28
C LEU A 573 2.01 -37.29 11.63
N ARG A 574 2.48 -38.54 11.70
CA ARG A 574 2.56 -39.30 12.96
C ARG A 574 3.45 -38.58 13.96
N LYS A 575 4.65 -38.18 13.52
CA LYS A 575 5.59 -37.46 14.38
C LYS A 575 5.03 -36.12 14.85
N LEU A 576 4.32 -35.40 13.98
CA LEU A 576 3.62 -34.16 14.36
C LEU A 576 2.52 -34.43 15.41
N TYR A 577 1.76 -35.50 15.24
CA TYR A 577 0.75 -35.91 16.20
C TYR A 577 1.38 -36.31 17.55
N ASP A 578 2.49 -37.06 17.54
CA ASP A 578 3.18 -37.50 18.76
C ASP A 578 3.78 -36.33 19.56
N ILE A 579 4.24 -35.26 18.90
CA ILE A 579 4.68 -34.02 19.60
C ILE A 579 3.51 -33.17 20.13
N GLY A 580 2.26 -33.58 19.88
CA GLY A 580 1.08 -32.95 20.45
C GLY A 580 0.29 -32.06 19.48
N LEU A 581 0.59 -32.04 18.18
CA LEU A 581 -0.25 -31.36 17.19
C LEU A 581 -1.59 -32.10 17.06
N ARG A 582 -2.69 -31.35 17.03
CA ARG A 582 -4.04 -31.93 16.96
C ARG A 582 -4.92 -31.36 15.86
N TYR A 583 -4.54 -30.25 15.22
CA TYR A 583 -5.35 -29.62 14.20
C TYR A 583 -4.51 -29.29 12.97
N ILE A 584 -5.06 -29.56 11.80
CA ILE A 584 -4.43 -29.24 10.51
C ILE A 584 -5.41 -28.58 9.56
N GLN A 585 -4.86 -27.77 8.67
CA GLN A 585 -5.56 -27.15 7.57
C GLN A 585 -4.68 -27.23 6.32
N GLY A 586 -5.28 -27.57 5.18
CA GLY A 586 -4.58 -27.81 3.92
C GLY A 586 -5.44 -28.68 3.00
N TYR A 587 -4.92 -29.04 1.83
CA TYR A 587 -5.61 -29.89 0.87
C TYR A 587 -5.85 -31.30 1.39
N LEU A 588 -5.11 -31.73 2.43
CA LEU A 588 -5.39 -32.99 3.11
C LEU A 588 -6.61 -32.92 4.05
N SER A 589 -7.02 -31.70 4.44
CA SER A 589 -8.27 -31.44 5.17
C SER A 589 -9.46 -31.25 4.22
N GLY A 590 -9.20 -30.82 2.98
CA GLY A 590 -10.17 -30.50 1.93
C GLY A 590 -9.84 -29.18 1.25
N GLU A 591 -10.11 -29.08 -0.05
CA GLU A 591 -9.94 -27.83 -0.79
C GLU A 591 -11.02 -26.81 -0.40
N PRO A 592 -10.74 -25.49 -0.49
CA PRO A 592 -11.76 -24.47 -0.33
C PRO A 592 -12.90 -24.67 -1.32
N GLY A 593 -14.14 -24.74 -0.84
CA GLY A 593 -15.34 -24.92 -1.67
C GLY A 593 -16.50 -24.00 -1.23
N PRO A 594 -17.50 -23.77 -2.10
CA PRO A 594 -18.66 -22.95 -1.74
C PRO A 594 -19.58 -23.64 -0.71
N ASP A 595 -19.52 -24.97 -0.64
CA ASP A 595 -20.40 -25.81 0.18
C ASP A 595 -19.69 -26.34 1.43
N LEU A 596 -20.45 -26.58 2.50
CA LEU A 596 -19.97 -27.22 3.72
C LEU A 596 -20.15 -28.73 3.60
N VAL A 597 -19.06 -29.44 3.30
CA VAL A 597 -19.08 -30.91 3.14
C VAL A 597 -18.70 -31.63 4.43
N ARG A 598 -19.07 -32.91 4.54
CA ARG A 598 -18.44 -33.77 5.55
C ARG A 598 -17.01 -34.09 5.12
N LEU A 599 -16.16 -34.43 6.08
CA LEU A 599 -14.83 -34.97 5.74
C LEU A 599 -15.04 -36.16 4.81
N GLU A 600 -14.54 -36.05 3.58
CA GLU A 600 -14.73 -37.11 2.60
C GLU A 600 -14.02 -38.37 3.06
N ARG A 601 -14.58 -39.51 2.70
CA ARG A 601 -14.07 -40.81 3.14
C ARG A 601 -12.59 -41.01 2.78
N ASP A 602 -12.18 -40.53 1.62
CA ASP A 602 -10.80 -40.65 1.15
C ASP A 602 -9.83 -39.84 2.02
N TYR A 603 -10.21 -38.63 2.46
CA TYR A 603 -9.41 -37.82 3.38
C TYR A 603 -9.35 -38.44 4.79
N ASP A 604 -10.49 -38.94 5.29
CA ASP A 604 -10.55 -39.65 6.58
C ASP A 604 -9.64 -40.90 6.59
N GLU A 605 -9.74 -41.76 5.58
CA GLU A 605 -8.92 -42.97 5.45
C GLU A 605 -7.43 -42.62 5.32
N LEU A 606 -7.10 -41.57 4.56
CA LEU A 606 -5.72 -41.11 4.39
C LEU A 606 -5.12 -40.55 5.69
N ILE A 607 -5.85 -39.69 6.42
CA ILE A 607 -5.38 -39.14 7.70
C ILE A 607 -5.11 -40.28 8.68
N ARG A 608 -6.02 -41.25 8.80
CA ARG A 608 -5.83 -42.43 9.66
C ARG A 608 -4.62 -43.25 9.23
N ALA A 609 -4.44 -43.46 7.92
CA ALA A 609 -3.29 -44.20 7.41
C ALA A 609 -1.97 -43.49 7.73
N LEU A 610 -1.93 -42.16 7.63
CA LEU A 610 -0.77 -41.36 7.99
C LEU A 610 -0.49 -41.35 9.50
N LEU A 611 -1.52 -41.43 10.34
CA LEU A 611 -1.39 -41.51 11.80
C LEU A 611 -1.04 -42.92 12.31
N LYS A 612 -1.17 -43.97 11.49
CA LYS A 612 -0.84 -45.37 11.86
C LYS A 612 0.54 -45.83 11.39
N LYS A 613 1.20 -45.05 10.55
CA LYS A 613 2.64 -45.23 10.22
C LYS A 613 3.48 -44.98 11.46
#